data_AF-A0A4U9CWC2-F1
#
_entry.id   AF-A0A4U9CWC2-F1
#
_cell.length_a   1.000
_cell.length_b   1.000
_cell.length_c   1.000
_cell.angle_alpha   90.00
_cell.angle_beta   90.00
_cell.angle_gamma   90.00
#
_symmetry.space_group_name_H-M   'P 1'
#
loop_
_entity.id
_entity.type
_entity.pdbx_description
1 polymer ?
#
loop_
_entity_poly.entity_id
_entity_poly.type
_entity_poly.pdbx_seq_one_letter_code
_entity_poly.pdbx_strand_id
1 'polypeptide(L)'
;MNLTTIAPERVSVPVRGPFATNNSESLRDAVLSGLGIALLPDFSAREAIARAEVQALLPGWRPVDVFAGSLYVIRPYAPRVSRAVETFSRYLKSTFN
;
A
#
# COMPACT_ATOMS: atom_id res chain seq x y z
N MET A 1 -17.43 31.51 -18.90
CA MET A 1 -16.98 30.14 -19.20
C MET A 1 -16.76 29.44 -17.86
N ASN A 2 -17.78 28.78 -17.33
CA ASN A 2 -17.73 28.20 -15.97
C ASN A 2 -17.03 26.85 -16.03
N LEU A 3 -15.87 26.76 -15.38
CA LEU A 3 -15.23 25.50 -15.05
C LEU A 3 -15.98 24.90 -13.86
N THR A 4 -17.00 24.09 -14.15
CA THR A 4 -17.63 23.24 -13.12
C THR A 4 -16.61 22.15 -12.79
N THR A 5 -15.85 22.34 -11.71
CA THR A 5 -14.97 21.30 -11.16
C THR A 5 -15.84 20.10 -10.78
N ILE A 6 -15.85 19.07 -11.63
CA ILE A 6 -16.53 17.80 -11.33
C ILE A 6 -15.81 17.21 -10.12
N ALA A 7 -16.53 17.08 -9.00
CA ALA A 7 -16.00 16.43 -7.82
C ALA A 7 -15.66 14.97 -8.16
N PRO A 8 -14.53 14.42 -7.66
CA PRO A 8 -14.14 13.05 -7.98
C PRO A 8 -15.21 12.07 -7.51
N GLU A 9 -15.71 11.26 -8.45
CA GLU A 9 -16.72 10.24 -8.20
C GLU A 9 -16.09 9.06 -7.43
N ARG A 10 -16.79 8.59 -6.40
CA ARG A 10 -16.40 7.38 -5.67
C ARG A 10 -17.25 6.22 -6.15
N VAL A 11 -16.59 5.16 -6.60
CA VAL A 11 -17.24 3.92 -7.06
C VAL A 11 -16.79 2.76 -6.18
N SER A 12 -17.73 1.98 -5.69
CA SER A 12 -17.45 0.72 -4.98
C SER A 12 -17.58 -0.45 -5.95
N VAL A 13 -16.52 -1.24 -6.07
CA VAL A 13 -16.46 -2.39 -6.98
C VAL A 13 -16.37 -3.66 -6.14
N PRO A 14 -17.39 -4.53 -6.11
CA PRO A 14 -17.30 -5.81 -5.43
C PRO A 14 -16.34 -6.72 -6.19
N VAL A 15 -15.22 -7.08 -5.56
CA VAL A 15 -14.23 -8.00 -6.14
C VAL A 15 -14.51 -9.42 -5.66
N ARG A 16 -14.68 -10.35 -6.60
CA ARG A 16 -14.73 -11.80 -6.34
C ARG A 16 -13.62 -12.46 -7.14
N GLY A 17 -12.78 -13.23 -6.48
CA GLY A 17 -11.65 -13.91 -7.10
C GLY A 17 -11.44 -15.31 -6.53
N PRO A 18 -10.65 -16.15 -7.22
CA PRO A 18 -10.37 -17.52 -6.80
C PRO A 18 -9.45 -17.61 -5.58
N PHE A 19 -8.91 -16.49 -5.11
CA PHE A 19 -7.95 -16.42 -4.03
C PHE A 19 -8.18 -15.15 -3.19
N ALA A 20 -8.11 -15.31 -1.86
CA ALA A 20 -8.27 -14.23 -0.91
C ALA A 20 -7.26 -14.42 0.24
N THR A 21 -6.58 -13.34 0.59
CA THR A 21 -5.59 -13.30 1.68
C THR A 21 -5.48 -11.88 2.21
N ASN A 22 -4.98 -11.75 3.43
CA ASN A 22 -4.68 -10.46 4.06
C ASN A 22 -3.20 -10.07 3.95
N ASN A 23 -2.38 -10.85 3.25
CA ASN A 23 -0.96 -10.56 3.02
C ASN A 23 -0.73 -10.04 1.59
N SER A 24 -0.14 -8.85 1.48
CA SER A 24 0.17 -8.22 0.20
C SER A 24 1.23 -8.96 -0.62
N GLU A 25 2.17 -9.66 0.01
CA GLU A 25 3.19 -10.46 -0.68
C GLU A 25 2.56 -11.69 -1.32
N SER A 26 1.68 -12.38 -0.60
CA SER A 26 0.94 -13.52 -1.15
C SER A 26 0.04 -13.11 -2.33
N LEU A 27 -0.56 -11.92 -2.31
CA LEU A 27 -1.30 -11.39 -3.46
C LEU A 27 -0.36 -11.08 -4.65
N ARG A 28 0.80 -10.49 -4.39
CA ARG A 28 1.79 -10.21 -5.43
C ARG A 28 2.27 -11.49 -6.11
N ASP A 29 2.61 -12.51 -5.32
CA ASP A 29 3.12 -13.77 -5.84
C ASP A 29 2.04 -14.51 -6.66
N ALA A 30 0.77 -14.39 -6.26
CA ALA A 30 -0.37 -14.88 -7.05
C ALA A 30 -0.50 -14.15 -8.40
N VAL A 31 -0.33 -12.81 -8.44
CA VAL A 31 -0.30 -12.03 -9.68
C VAL A 31 0.86 -12.45 -10.58
N LEU A 32 2.07 -12.57 -10.01
CA LEU A 32 3.26 -13.02 -10.73
C LEU A 32 3.12 -14.44 -11.29
N SER A 33 2.33 -15.28 -10.62
CA SER A 33 1.99 -16.63 -11.08
C SER A 33 0.85 -16.66 -12.11
N GLY A 34 0.34 -15.50 -12.53
CA GLY A 34 -0.70 -15.39 -13.55
C GLY A 34 -2.13 -15.59 -13.05
N LEU A 35 -2.39 -15.51 -11.74
CA LEU A 35 -3.73 -15.74 -11.19
C LEU A 35 -4.72 -14.60 -11.51
N GLY A 36 -4.23 -13.42 -11.85
CA GLY A 36 -5.05 -12.28 -12.26
C GLY A 36 -4.48 -10.93 -11.84
N ILE A 37 -5.37 -10.00 -11.52
CA ILE A 37 -5.03 -8.64 -11.06
C ILE A 37 -5.23 -8.52 -9.55
N ALA A 38 -4.41 -7.70 -8.88
CA ALA A 38 -4.57 -7.41 -7.45
C ALA A 38 -4.30 -5.95 -7.15
N LEU A 39 -4.92 -5.46 -6.07
CA LEU A 39 -4.60 -4.18 -5.48
C LEU A 39 -3.47 -4.38 -4.46
N LEU A 40 -2.31 -3.79 -4.73
CA LEU A 40 -1.09 -3.94 -3.94
C LEU A 40 -0.60 -2.59 -3.44
N PRO A 41 0.04 -2.53 -2.25
CA PRO A 41 0.77 -1.34 -1.86
C PRO A 41 2.03 -1.20 -2.74
N ASP A 42 2.44 0.04 -2.95
CA ASP A 42 3.53 0.39 -3.87
C ASP A 42 4.83 -0.33 -3.52
N PHE A 43 5.20 -0.43 -2.24
CA PHE A 43 6.44 -1.07 -1.79
C PHE A 43 6.49 -2.56 -2.12
N SER A 44 5.34 -3.24 -2.17
CA SER A 44 5.27 -4.67 -2.52
C SER A 44 5.44 -4.87 -4.03
N ALA A 45 4.82 -4.01 -4.84
CA ALA A 45 4.80 -4.14 -6.30
C ALA A 45 6.02 -3.50 -7.00
N ARG A 46 6.73 -2.59 -6.33
CA ARG A 46 7.78 -1.73 -6.92
C ARG A 46 8.82 -2.52 -7.73
N GLU A 47 9.34 -3.61 -7.17
CA GLU A 47 10.37 -4.42 -7.82
C GLU A 47 9.84 -5.16 -9.05
N ALA A 48 8.67 -5.80 -8.93
CA ALA A 48 8.01 -6.50 -10.03
C ALA A 48 7.67 -5.55 -11.20
N ILE A 49 7.25 -4.32 -10.91
CA ILE A 49 7.03 -3.27 -11.92
C ILE A 49 8.35 -2.88 -12.57
N ALA A 50 9.41 -2.64 -11.79
CA ALA A 50 10.73 -2.27 -12.31
C ALA A 50 11.32 -3.34 -13.23
N ARG A 51 11.02 -4.61 -12.97
CA ARG A 51 11.40 -5.77 -13.80
C ARG A 51 10.45 -6.05 -14.97
N ALA A 52 9.39 -5.24 -15.13
CA ALA A 52 8.34 -5.45 -16.12
C ALA A 52 7.64 -6.83 -16.06
N GLU A 53 7.62 -7.45 -14.88
CA GLU A 53 6.90 -8.71 -14.64
C GLU A 53 5.40 -8.46 -14.42
N VAL A 54 5.05 -7.25 -13.99
CA VAL A 54 3.67 -6.78 -13.83
C VAL A 54 3.53 -5.36 -14.36
N GLN A 55 2.29 -4.96 -14.67
CA GLN A 55 1.96 -3.62 -15.14
C GLN A 55 0.91 -2.97 -14.23
N ALA A 56 1.09 -1.68 -13.94
CA ALA A 56 0.08 -0.89 -13.23
C ALA A 56 -1.18 -0.72 -14.09
N LEU A 57 -2.34 -0.98 -13.50
CA LEU A 57 -3.64 -0.82 -14.15
C LEU A 57 -4.39 0.36 -13.57
N LEU A 58 -5.29 0.94 -14.36
CA LEU A 58 -6.19 2.03 -13.95
C LEU A 58 -5.44 3.24 -13.34
N PRO A 59 -4.44 3.84 -14.03
CA PRO A 59 -3.62 4.92 -13.46
C PRO A 59 -4.40 6.20 -13.11
N GLY A 60 -5.60 6.40 -13.67
CA GLY A 60 -6.50 7.50 -13.32
C GLY A 60 -7.36 7.23 -12.08
N TRP A 61 -7.25 6.05 -11.48
CA TRP A 61 -8.04 5.64 -10.31
C TRP A 61 -7.18 5.66 -9.05
N ARG A 62 -7.77 6.13 -7.96
CA ARG A 62 -7.14 6.13 -6.65
C ARG A 62 -7.91 5.19 -5.71
N PRO A 63 -7.25 4.16 -5.14
CA PRO A 63 -7.82 3.38 -4.06
C PRO A 63 -8.16 4.27 -2.87
N VAL A 64 -9.36 4.13 -2.33
CA VAL A 64 -9.85 4.90 -1.17
C VAL A 64 -9.84 3.98 0.05
N ASP A 65 -9.21 4.43 1.13
CA ASP A 65 -9.19 3.77 2.45
C ASP A 65 -8.63 2.33 2.49
N VAL A 66 -7.89 1.88 1.46
CA VAL A 66 -7.30 0.53 1.41
C VAL A 66 -5.92 0.45 2.08
N PHE A 67 -5.07 1.46 1.85
CA PHE A 67 -3.73 1.53 2.42
C PHE A 67 -3.56 2.82 3.21
N ALA A 68 -2.91 2.73 4.37
CA ALA A 68 -2.60 3.91 5.18
C ALA A 68 -1.62 4.83 4.44
N GLY A 69 -1.88 6.14 4.46
CA GLY A 69 -0.98 7.14 3.87
C GLY A 69 0.25 7.47 4.73
N SER A 70 0.46 6.77 5.85
CA SER A 70 1.56 7.02 6.77
C SER A 70 1.97 5.74 7.49
N LEU A 71 3.27 5.61 7.76
CA LEU A 71 3.82 4.54 8.59
C LEU A 71 3.92 5.02 10.04
N TYR A 72 3.51 4.18 10.98
CA TYR A 72 3.55 4.49 12.40
C TYR A 72 4.48 3.52 13.12
N VAL A 73 5.33 4.06 14.01
CA VAL A 73 6.09 3.26 14.97
C VAL A 73 5.27 3.18 16.26
N ILE A 74 4.69 2.01 16.51
CA ILE A 74 3.89 1.75 17.71
C ILE A 74 4.74 0.99 18.71
N ARG A 75 4.73 1.44 19.97
CA ARG A 75 5.36 0.74 21.10
C ARG A 75 4.40 0.71 22.30
N PRO A 76 4.51 -0.29 23.19
CA PRO A 76 3.84 -0.24 24.47
C PRO A 76 4.22 1.00 25.29
N TYR A 77 3.30 1.46 26.12
CA TYR A 77 3.60 2.51 27.08
C TYR A 77 4.64 2.01 28.08
N ALA A 78 5.62 2.86 28.35
CA ALA A 78 6.67 2.64 29.33
C ALA A 78 7.12 4.00 29.88
N PRO A 79 7.22 4.19 31.21
CA PRO A 79 7.65 5.47 31.80
C PRO A 79 9.06 5.89 31.39
N ARG A 80 9.94 4.93 31.10
CA ARG A 80 11.26 5.15 30.52
C ARG A 80 11.42 4.25 29.30
N VAL A 81 11.77 4.85 28.17
CA VAL A 81 12.05 4.11 26.93
C VAL A 81 13.53 3.73 26.92
N SER A 82 13.85 2.52 26.48
CA SER A 82 15.24 2.12 26.34
C SER A 82 15.92 2.93 25.23
N ARG A 83 17.20 3.27 25.41
CA ARG A 83 17.98 3.99 24.40
C ARG A 83 17.99 3.27 23.05
N ALA A 84 17.94 1.94 23.05
CA ALA A 84 17.84 1.12 21.83
C ALA A 84 16.54 1.41 21.07
N VAL A 85 15.38 1.39 21.75
CA VAL A 85 14.07 1.68 21.12
C VAL A 85 14.00 3.12 20.62
N GLU A 86 14.52 4.09 21.39
CA GLU A 86 14.57 5.50 20.95
C GLU A 86 15.45 5.68 19.72
N THR A 87 16.64 5.08 19.72
CA THR A 87 17.59 5.17 18.61
C THR A 87 17.00 4.54 17.36
N PHE A 88 16.41 3.34 17.48
CA PHE A 88 15.79 2.66 16.35
C PHE A 88 14.56 3.40 15.82
N SER A 89 13.69 3.91 16.71
CA SER A 89 12.52 4.71 16.31
C SER A 89 12.94 5.98 15.57
N ARG A 90 14.01 6.64 16.03
CA ARG A 90 14.57 7.82 15.37
C ARG A 90 15.11 7.47 13.99
N TYR A 91 15.85 6.37 13.87
CA TYR A 91 16.36 5.88 12.60
C TYR A 91 15.23 5.58 11.61
N LEU A 92 14.21 4.83 12.01
CA LEU A 92 13.06 4.53 11.15
C LEU A 92 12.38 5.82 10.66
N LYS A 93 12.17 6.78 11.57
CA LYS A 93 11.60 8.07 11.20
C LYS A 93 12.49 8.87 10.25
N SER A 94 13.81 8.85 10.38
CA SER A 94 14.68 9.56 9.42
C SER A 94 14.77 8.89 8.06
N THR A 95 14.60 7.57 8.00
CA THR A 95 14.79 6.78 6.78
C THR A 95 13.51 6.71 5.92
N PHE A 96 12.33 6.76 6.54
CA PHE A 96 11.04 6.56 5.87
C PHE A 96 10.12 7.79 5.91
N ASN A 97 10.67 8.98 6.19
CA ASN A 97 9.96 10.28 6.19
C ASN A 97 10.37 11.11 4.97
#